data_AF-A0A8H3KTY7-F1
#
_entry.id   AF-A0A8H3KTY7-F1
#
_cell.length_a   1.000
_cell.length_b   1.000
_cell.length_c   1.000
_cell.angle_alpha   90.00
_cell.angle_beta   90.00
_cell.angle_gamma   90.00
#
_symmetry.space_group_name_H-M   'P 1'
#
loop_
_entity.id
_entity.type
_entity.pdbx_description
1 polymer ?
#
loop_
_entity_poly.entity_id
_entity_poly.type
_entity_poly.pdbx_seq_one_letter_code
_entity_poly.pdbx_strand_id
1 'polypeptide(L)'
;MSVQLPLLPIISIDSGEARNLDISIALKKIYYQPIGYYQNAKKLHEASLKAGYDFSLDEVEDWLGRQAIHQIHKSRPKYIPRASFCSVTIPNEVHQADVLYMPYEL
;
A
#
# COMPACT_ATOMS: atom_id res chain seq x y z
N MET A 1 56.22 -10.09 6.83
CA MET A 1 54.99 -10.87 6.62
C MET A 1 53.82 -9.91 6.73
N SER A 2 53.24 -9.51 5.62
CA SER A 2 52.14 -8.54 5.60
C SER A 2 50.82 -9.29 5.81
N VAL A 3 50.11 -8.98 6.89
CA VAL A 3 48.82 -9.59 7.22
C VAL A 3 47.76 -8.95 6.33
N GLN A 4 47.22 -9.72 5.38
CA GLN A 4 46.06 -9.34 4.60
C GLN A 4 44.84 -9.33 5.53
N LEU A 5 44.29 -8.15 5.83
CA LEU A 5 43.01 -8.05 6.55
C LEU A 5 41.90 -8.65 5.69
N PRO A 6 40.99 -9.47 6.26
CA PRO A 6 39.89 -10.05 5.51
C PRO A 6 38.96 -8.93 5.02
N LEU A 7 38.66 -8.93 3.72
CA LEU A 7 37.69 -8.03 3.11
C LEU A 7 36.31 -8.35 3.70
N LEU A 8 35.84 -7.51 4.63
CA LEU A 8 34.47 -7.61 5.13
C LEU A 8 33.51 -7.28 3.98
N PRO A 9 32.46 -8.10 3.77
CA PRO A 9 31.47 -7.81 2.75
C PRO A 9 30.75 -6.50 3.12
N ILE A 10 30.81 -5.53 2.22
CA ILE A 10 30.08 -4.26 2.34
C ILE A 10 28.67 -4.50 1.80
N ILE A 11 27.69 -4.50 2.69
CA ILE A 11 26.28 -4.52 2.28
C ILE A 11 25.90 -3.10 1.88
N SER A 12 25.62 -2.90 0.60
CA SER A 12 25.04 -1.64 0.12
C SER A 12 23.57 -1.60 0.52
N ILE A 13 23.19 -0.59 1.30
CA ILE A 13 21.80 -0.32 1.66
C ILE A 13 21.32 0.84 0.78
N ASP A 14 20.23 0.63 0.06
CA ASP A 14 19.56 1.72 -0.64
C ASP A 14 18.96 2.68 0.40
N SER A 15 19.49 3.91 0.42
CA SER A 15 19.03 4.96 1.34
C SER A 15 17.56 5.32 1.16
N GLY A 16 17.02 5.20 -0.07
CA GLY A 16 15.61 5.47 -0.35
C GLY A 16 14.71 4.39 0.24
N GLU A 17 15.09 3.13 0.09
CA GLU A 17 14.37 2.01 0.66
C GLU A 17 14.44 2.00 2.19
N ALA A 18 15.60 2.33 2.76
CA ALA A 18 15.76 2.52 4.20
C ALA A 18 14.81 3.59 4.76
N ARG A 19 14.74 4.77 4.11
CA ARG A 19 13.82 5.85 4.50
C ARG A 19 12.35 5.40 4.44
N ASN A 20 11.95 4.72 3.36
CA ASN A 20 10.58 4.22 3.21
C ASN A 20 10.22 3.23 4.34
N LEU A 21 11.19 2.40 4.74
CA LEU A 21 11.02 1.43 5.81
C LEU A 21 10.87 2.13 7.17
N ASP A 22 11.69 3.15 7.44
CA ASP A 22 11.60 3.98 8.65
C ASP A 22 10.24 4.67 8.76
N ILE A 23 9.79 5.31 7.68
CA ILE A 23 8.46 5.94 7.60
C ILE A 23 7.38 4.91 7.92
N SER A 24 7.43 3.73 7.29
CA SER A 24 6.44 2.70 7.50
C SER A 24 6.43 2.18 8.95
N ILE A 25 7.60 1.98 9.56
CA ILE A 25 7.69 1.52 10.95
C ILE A 25 7.10 2.56 11.90
N ALA A 26 7.46 3.83 11.73
CA ALA A 26 6.99 4.92 12.57
C ALA A 26 5.48 5.13 12.44
N LEU A 27 4.97 5.22 11.21
CA LEU A 27 3.54 5.43 10.97
C LEU A 27 2.69 4.25 11.44
N LYS A 28 3.15 3.00 11.29
CA LYS A 28 2.47 1.83 11.88
C LYS A 28 2.29 1.98 13.39
N LYS A 29 3.34 2.38 14.11
CA LYS A 29 3.32 2.54 15.57
C LYS A 29 2.32 3.60 16.04
N ILE A 30 2.08 4.64 15.23
CA ILE A 30 1.14 5.71 15.55
C ILE A 30 -0.29 5.31 15.16
N TYR A 31 -0.44 4.73 13.97
CA TYR A 31 -1.72 4.49 13.35
C TYR A 31 -2.49 3.30 13.94
N TYR A 32 -1.80 2.25 14.36
CA TYR A 32 -2.41 1.05 14.95
C TYR A 32 -2.54 1.11 16.48
N GLN A 33 -2.51 2.31 17.07
CA GLN A 33 -2.71 2.47 18.52
C GLN A 33 -4.17 2.24 18.93
N PRO A 34 -4.42 1.70 20.14
CA PRO A 34 -5.78 1.43 20.62
C PRO A 34 -6.59 2.70 20.94
N ILE A 35 -5.98 3.89 20.84
CA ILE A 35 -6.61 5.19 21.12
C ILE A 35 -7.61 5.57 20.03
N GLY A 36 -7.48 4.99 18.83
CA GLY A 36 -8.41 5.21 17.74
C GLY A 36 -7.70 5.37 16.40
N TYR A 37 -8.51 5.42 15.36
CA TYR A 37 -8.08 5.34 13.98
C TYR A 37 -8.02 6.72 13.30
N TYR A 38 -6.93 7.01 12.57
CA TYR A 38 -6.79 8.24 11.81
C TYR A 38 -7.41 8.12 10.41
N GLN A 39 -8.57 8.74 10.22
CA GLN A 39 -9.28 8.75 8.92
C GLN A 39 -8.68 9.70 7.88
N ASN A 40 -7.87 10.68 8.30
CA ASN A 40 -7.35 11.73 7.43
C ASN A 40 -5.83 11.82 7.56
N ALA A 41 -5.12 11.86 6.44
CA ALA A 41 -3.67 12.00 6.37
C ALA A 41 -3.18 13.22 7.16
N LYS A 42 -3.90 14.35 7.14
CA LYS A 42 -3.55 15.55 7.92
C LYS A 42 -3.48 15.28 9.44
N LYS A 43 -4.47 14.55 9.98
CA LYS A 43 -4.48 14.21 11.41
C LYS A 43 -3.36 13.25 11.78
N LEU A 44 -3.05 12.30 10.88
CA LEU A 44 -1.95 11.36 11.07
C LEU A 44 -0.59 12.08 11.00
N HIS A 45 -0.45 13.04 10.08
CA HIS A 45 0.72 13.89 9.94
C HIS A 45 0.95 14.79 11.16
N GLU A 46 -0.10 15.42 11.68
CA GLU A 46 -0.02 16.17 12.95
C GLU A 46 0.40 15.27 14.12
N ALA A 47 -0.09 14.03 14.16
CA ALA A 47 0.31 13.06 15.18
C ALA A 47 1.77 12.62 15.02
N SER A 48 2.27 12.43 13.80
CA SER A 48 3.68 12.13 13.54
C SER A 48 4.60 13.28 13.93
N LEU A 49 4.21 14.53 13.63
CA LEU A 49 4.95 15.71 14.08
C LEU A 49 5.00 15.81 15.61
N LYS A 50 3.88 15.55 16.30
CA LYS A 50 3.83 15.51 17.77
C LYS A 50 4.69 14.40 18.37
N ALA A 51 4.87 13.29 17.65
CA ALA A 51 5.74 12.20 18.04
C ALA A 51 7.22 12.45 17.69
N GLY A 52 7.56 13.59 17.07
CA GLY A 52 8.92 14.01 16.75
C GLY A 52 9.45 13.55 15.39
N TYR A 53 8.58 13.06 14.50
CA TYR A 53 8.96 12.68 13.13
C TYR A 53 8.77 13.86 12.16
N ASP A 54 9.63 13.94 11.15
CA ASP A 54 9.71 15.03 10.17
C ASP A 54 9.19 14.65 8.77
N PHE A 55 8.24 13.70 8.71
CA PHE A 55 7.67 13.22 7.45
C PHE A 55 6.94 14.32 6.68
N SER A 56 7.01 14.25 5.34
CA SER A 56 6.18 15.04 4.44
C SER A 56 4.73 14.59 4.49
N LEU A 57 3.80 15.50 4.23
CA LEU A 57 2.38 15.15 4.11
C LEU A 57 2.14 14.13 2.99
N ASP A 58 2.89 14.24 1.89
CA ASP A 58 2.79 13.33 0.73
C ASP A 58 3.23 11.90 1.09
N GLU A 59 4.32 11.76 1.84
CA GLU A 59 4.81 10.47 2.35
C GLU A 59 3.76 9.80 3.26
N VAL A 60 3.10 10.58 4.11
CA VAL A 60 2.03 10.09 5.00
C VAL A 60 0.78 9.71 4.20
N GLU A 61 0.41 10.49 3.19
CA GLU A 61 -0.76 10.24 2.36
C GLU A 61 -0.61 8.98 1.50
N ASP A 62 0.54 8.82 0.85
CA ASP A 62 0.89 7.61 0.09
C ASP A 62 0.91 6.37 1.01
N TRP A 63 1.54 6.46 2.18
CA TRP A 63 1.57 5.35 3.13
C TRP A 63 0.15 5.00 3.64
N LEU A 64 -0.67 6.00 3.98
CA LEU A 64 -2.03 5.81 4.47
C LEU A 64 -2.94 5.17 3.41
N GLY A 65 -2.79 5.58 2.14
CA GLY A 65 -3.55 5.05 1.02
C GLY A 65 -3.34 3.54 0.79
N ARG A 66 -2.17 3.02 1.20
CA ARG A 66 -1.83 1.59 1.11
C ARG A 66 -2.44 0.74 2.23
N GLN A 67 -2.95 1.35 3.30
CA GLN A 67 -3.50 0.60 4.44
C GLN A 67 -4.91 0.08 4.12
N ALA A 68 -5.12 -1.23 4.25
CA ALA A 68 -6.41 -1.88 3.99
C ALA A 68 -7.54 -1.31 4.86
N ILE A 69 -7.26 -1.04 6.14
CA ILE A 69 -8.24 -0.44 7.07
C ILE A 69 -8.70 0.93 6.57
N HIS A 70 -7.79 1.73 6.02
CA HIS A 70 -8.13 3.01 5.41
C HIS A 70 -9.07 2.84 4.24
N GLN A 71 -8.81 1.89 3.36
CA GLN A 71 -9.63 1.65 2.18
C GLN A 71 -11.04 1.15 2.55
N ILE A 72 -11.17 0.30 3.59
CA ILE A 72 -12.46 -0.22 4.07
C ILE A 72 -13.37 0.89 4.62
N HIS A 73 -12.79 1.81 5.38
CA HIS A 73 -13.53 2.91 6.01
C HIS A 73 -13.62 4.17 5.14
N LYS A 74 -12.95 4.18 3.98
CA LYS A 74 -13.06 5.28 3.02
C LYS A 74 -14.48 5.32 2.47
N SER A 75 -14.99 6.52 2.26
CA SER A 75 -16.28 6.69 1.60
C SER A 75 -16.25 6.05 0.22
N ARG A 76 -17.37 5.42 -0.15
CA ARG A 76 -17.52 4.84 -1.49
C ARG A 76 -17.28 5.93 -2.55
N PRO A 77 -16.57 5.61 -3.64
CA PRO A 77 -16.45 6.52 -4.78
C PRO A 77 -17.84 6.97 -5.24
N LYS A 78 -18.00 8.27 -5.50
CA LYS A 78 -19.28 8.83 -5.99
C LYS A 78 -19.66 8.29 -7.36
N TYR A 79 -18.67 7.91 -8.15
CA TYR A 79 -18.83 7.38 -9.48
C TYR A 79 -17.97 6.13 -9.62
N ILE A 80 -18.62 5.03 -10.00
CA ILE A 80 -17.96 3.80 -10.39
C ILE A 80 -18.33 3.62 -11.86
N PRO A 81 -17.40 3.79 -12.81
CA PRO A 81 -17.68 3.51 -14.21
C PRO A 81 -18.08 2.04 -14.33
N ARG A 82 -19.33 1.80 -14.70
CA ARG A 82 -19.80 0.47 -15.07
C ARG A 82 -19.56 0.33 -16.56
N ALA A 83 -18.94 -0.77 -16.96
CA ALA A 83 -18.92 -1.16 -18.36
C ALA A 83 -20.38 -1.22 -18.85
N SER A 84 -20.69 -0.43 -19.87
CA SER A 84 -21.97 -0.51 -20.56
C SER A 84 -21.81 -1.49 -21.70
N PHE A 85 -22.57 -2.58 -21.66
CA PHE A 85 -22.63 -3.55 -22.75
C PHE A 85 -23.73 -3.20 -23.76
N CYS A 86 -24.22 -1.95 -23.77
CA CYS A 86 -25.27 -1.54 -24.72
C CYS A 86 -24.85 -1.64 -26.19
N SER A 87 -23.55 -1.73 -26.48
CA SER A 87 -23.02 -1.99 -27.83
C SER A 87 -22.94 -3.48 -28.19
N VAL A 88 -23.16 -4.38 -27.22
CA VAL A 88 -23.16 -5.83 -27.44
C VAL A 88 -24.51 -6.20 -28.05
N THR A 89 -24.53 -6.39 -29.35
CA THR A 89 -25.73 -6.75 -30.11
C THR A 89 -25.88 -8.26 -30.26
N ILE A 90 -24.80 -9.01 -30.05
CA ILE A 90 -24.76 -10.47 -30.19
C ILE A 90 -24.83 -11.08 -28.80
N PRO A 91 -25.88 -11.88 -28.49
CA PRO A 91 -25.90 -12.68 -27.28
C PRO A 91 -24.63 -13.54 -27.21
N ASN A 92 -24.01 -13.61 -26.04
CA ASN A 92 -22.76 -14.32 -25.76
C ASN A 92 -21.42 -13.72 -26.21
N GLU A 93 -21.36 -12.58 -26.90
CA GLU A 93 -20.08 -12.03 -27.41
C GLU A 93 -19.03 -11.73 -26.34
N VAL A 94 -19.46 -11.25 -25.17
CA VAL A 94 -18.56 -10.81 -24.09
C VAL A 94 -18.61 -11.76 -22.88
N HIS A 95 -18.94 -13.04 -23.10
CA HIS A 95 -18.75 -14.05 -22.07
C HIS A 95 -17.26 -14.18 -21.76
N GLN A 96 -16.80 -13.48 -20.73
CA GLN A 96 -15.53 -13.77 -20.10
C GLN A 96 -15.68 -15.13 -19.40
N ALA A 97 -15.25 -16.18 -20.10
CA ALA A 97 -14.60 -17.40 -19.62
C ALA A 97 -14.88 -17.93 -18.19
N ASP A 98 -16.10 -17.83 -17.66
CA ASP A 98 -16.56 -18.68 -16.54
C ASP A 98 -16.87 -20.11 -17.02
N VAL A 99 -16.64 -20.40 -18.30
CA VAL A 99 -16.37 -21.77 -18.76
C VAL A 99 -14.92 -22.12 -18.41
N LEU A 100 -14.59 -22.07 -17.12
CA LEU A 100 -13.43 -22.78 -16.61
C LEU A 100 -13.68 -24.24 -16.99
N TYR A 101 -12.90 -24.76 -17.92
CA TYR A 101 -12.88 -26.18 -18.22
C TYR A 101 -12.42 -26.86 -16.93
N MET A 102 -13.35 -27.32 -16.09
CA MET A 102 -13.03 -28.26 -15.02
C MET A 102 -12.48 -29.49 -15.72
N PRO A 103 -11.17 -29.79 -15.64
CA PRO A 103 -10.68 -31.03 -16.20
C PRO A 103 -11.31 -32.14 -15.36
N TYR A 104 -12.27 -32.84 -15.94
CA TYR A 104 -12.71 -34.12 -15.42
C TYR A 104 -11.57 -35.11 -15.67
N GLU A 105 -10.60 -35.12 -14.77
CA GLU A 105 -9.76 -36.28 -14.55
C GLU A 105 -10.48 -37.14 -13.50
N LEU A 106 -11.20 -38.17 -13.95
CA LEU A 106 -11.43 -39.45 -13.27
C LEU A 106 -12.06 -40.46 -14.24
#